data_AF-A0A094B893-F1
#
_entry.id   AF-A0A094B893-F1
#
_cell.length_a   1.000
_cell.length_b   1.000
_cell.length_c   1.000
_cell.angle_alpha   90.00
_cell.angle_beta   90.00
_cell.angle_gamma   90.00
#
_symmetry.space_group_name_H-M   'P 1'
#
loop_
_entity.id
_entity.type
_entity.pdbx_description
1 polymer ?
#
loop_
_entity_poly.entity_id
_entity_poly.type
_entity_poly.pdbx_seq_one_letter_code
_entity_poly.pdbx_strand_id
1 'polypeptide(L)'
;MTAVKRGVRIELCYSQALQGGSVDRRNVIMNVQSIVRATSGRGLVVSSEAKSVLGVRAPADVGNLLAVWGLSGERAVEAQTINPRAVVVNETIKRTGFRGVIDVVDGGRKAAESEKASKEAANGQVNGKRKNEQAEEAVPAMSKRKAKKLKLEALKASQEATSGSATPTKDSAAS
;
A
#
# COMPACT_ATOMS: atom_id res chain seq x y z
N MET A 1 -28.16 -17.58 -5.65
CA MET A 1 -27.87 -17.28 -7.05
C MET A 1 -26.76 -18.18 -7.58
N THR A 2 -27.04 -18.95 -8.63
CA THR A 2 -26.16 -20.01 -9.15
C THR A 2 -24.99 -19.46 -9.97
N ALA A 3 -25.19 -18.40 -10.76
CA ALA A 3 -24.15 -17.80 -11.61
C ALA A 3 -22.97 -17.25 -10.79
N VAL A 4 -23.23 -16.45 -9.76
CA VAL A 4 -22.19 -15.86 -8.91
C VAL A 4 -21.39 -16.91 -8.16
N LYS A 5 -22.04 -18.00 -7.70
CA LYS A 5 -21.35 -19.14 -7.08
C LYS A 5 -20.39 -19.85 -8.05
N ARG A 6 -20.70 -19.86 -9.35
CA ARG A 6 -19.84 -20.41 -10.40
C ARG A 6 -18.72 -19.44 -10.84
N GLY A 7 -18.61 -18.27 -10.20
CA GLY A 7 -17.63 -17.25 -10.54
C GLY A 7 -18.02 -16.32 -11.68
N VAL A 8 -19.24 -16.44 -12.24
CA VAL A 8 -19.74 -15.55 -13.29
C VAL A 8 -20.23 -14.24 -12.68
N ARG A 9 -19.82 -13.11 -13.27
CA ARG A 9 -20.17 -11.76 -12.81
C ARG A 9 -20.93 -10.99 -13.88
N ILE A 10 -21.73 -10.02 -13.44
CA ILE A 10 -22.51 -9.15 -14.33
C ILE A 10 -21.82 -7.78 -14.36
N GLU A 11 -21.54 -7.29 -15.56
CA GLU A 11 -20.96 -5.97 -15.78
C GLU A 11 -22.06 -4.88 -15.85
N LEU A 12 -21.80 -3.74 -15.20
CA LEU A 12 -22.62 -2.54 -15.27
C LEU A 12 -21.80 -1.40 -15.87
N CYS A 13 -22.16 -0.97 -17.08
CA CYS A 13 -21.51 0.13 -17.79
C CYS A 13 -22.18 1.46 -17.44
N TYR A 14 -21.48 2.35 -16.73
CA TYR A 14 -22.12 3.60 -16.26
C TYR A 14 -22.14 4.72 -17.31
N SER A 15 -21.23 4.76 -18.28
CA SER A 15 -21.13 5.90 -19.20
C SER A 15 -22.37 6.08 -20.08
N GLN A 16 -23.07 4.99 -20.41
CA GLN A 16 -24.28 5.06 -21.22
C GLN A 16 -25.37 5.90 -20.55
N ALA A 17 -25.45 5.88 -19.21
CA ALA A 17 -26.37 6.73 -18.47
C ALA A 17 -25.93 8.20 -18.42
N LEU A 18 -24.62 8.47 -18.49
CA LEU A 18 -24.06 9.82 -18.39
C LEU A 18 -24.06 10.55 -19.74
N GLN A 19 -23.65 9.86 -20.81
CA GLN A 19 -23.47 10.41 -22.14
C GLN A 19 -24.67 10.19 -23.07
N GLY A 20 -25.54 9.23 -22.75
CA GLY A 20 -26.74 8.95 -23.54
C GLY A 20 -27.85 9.99 -23.36
N GLY A 21 -28.91 9.85 -24.16
CA GLY A 21 -30.10 10.69 -24.04
C GLY A 21 -30.92 10.39 -22.78
N SER A 22 -31.97 11.19 -22.55
CA SER A 22 -32.87 11.00 -21.40
C SER A 22 -33.50 9.59 -21.36
N VAL A 23 -33.87 9.06 -22.53
CA VAL A 23 -34.46 7.72 -22.66
C VAL A 23 -33.43 6.63 -22.31
N ASP A 24 -32.22 6.72 -22.85
CA ASP A 24 -31.14 5.76 -22.58
C ASP A 24 -30.79 5.74 -21.10
N ARG A 25 -30.63 6.93 -20.51
CA ARG A 25 -30.36 7.09 -19.07
C ARG A 25 -31.43 6.40 -18.23
N ARG A 26 -32.71 6.64 -18.52
CA ARG A 26 -33.82 6.00 -17.81
C ARG A 26 -33.77 4.48 -17.93
N ASN A 27 -33.55 3.98 -19.15
CA ASN A 27 -33.51 2.54 -19.42
C ASN A 27 -32.35 1.87 -18.69
N VAL A 28 -31.15 2.46 -18.73
CA VAL A 28 -29.97 1.95 -18.00
C VAL A 28 -30.25 1.91 -16.50
N ILE A 29 -30.77 2.99 -15.93
CA ILE A 29 -31.06 3.04 -14.48
C ILE A 29 -32.11 1.98 -14.10
N MET A 30 -33.20 1.84 -14.86
CA MET A 30 -34.24 0.84 -14.60
C MET A 30 -33.69 -0.59 -14.68
N ASN A 31 -32.87 -0.88 -15.69
CA ASN A 31 -32.23 -2.18 -15.86
C ASN A 31 -31.25 -2.48 -14.72
N VAL A 32 -30.40 -1.53 -14.35
CA VAL A 32 -29.47 -1.65 -13.22
C VAL A 32 -30.25 -1.93 -11.93
N GLN A 33 -31.29 -1.15 -11.63
CA GLN A 33 -32.09 -1.37 -10.44
C GLN A 33 -32.76 -2.75 -10.42
N SER A 34 -33.22 -3.25 -11.57
CA SER A 34 -33.76 -4.61 -11.71
C SER A 34 -32.70 -5.67 -11.39
N ILE A 35 -31.48 -5.51 -11.93
CA ILE A 35 -30.34 -6.39 -11.66
C ILE A 35 -29.96 -6.33 -10.18
N VAL A 36 -29.85 -5.14 -9.59
CA VAL A 36 -29.51 -4.97 -8.17
C VAL A 36 -30.50 -5.71 -7.28
N ARG A 37 -31.81 -5.59 -7.55
CA ARG A 37 -32.85 -6.33 -6.82
C ARG A 37 -32.71 -7.84 -7.00
N ALA A 38 -32.58 -8.31 -8.24
CA ALA A 38 -32.46 -9.74 -8.54
C ALA A 38 -31.18 -10.38 -7.96
N THR A 39 -30.12 -9.58 -7.80
CA THR A 39 -28.82 -10.05 -7.33
C THR A 39 -28.56 -9.80 -5.84
N SER A 40 -29.39 -8.98 -5.21
CA SER A 40 -29.11 -8.38 -3.90
C SER A 40 -27.76 -7.64 -3.89
N GLY A 41 -27.40 -7.03 -5.01
CA GLY A 41 -26.14 -6.31 -5.21
C GLY A 41 -24.87 -7.18 -5.26
N ARG A 42 -24.99 -8.51 -5.40
CA ARG A 42 -23.84 -9.44 -5.38
C ARG A 42 -23.34 -9.78 -6.77
N GLY A 43 -22.01 -9.95 -6.88
CA GLY A 43 -21.38 -10.43 -8.09
C GLY A 43 -21.48 -9.47 -9.28
N LEU A 44 -21.51 -8.18 -8.97
CA LEU A 44 -21.50 -7.09 -9.93
C LEU A 44 -20.06 -6.62 -10.15
N VAL A 45 -19.77 -6.19 -11.37
CA VAL A 45 -18.56 -5.48 -11.78
C VAL A 45 -19.00 -4.18 -12.40
N VAL A 46 -18.32 -3.08 -12.10
CA VAL A 46 -18.65 -1.77 -12.66
C VAL A 46 -17.53 -1.31 -13.57
N SER A 47 -17.90 -0.84 -14.75
CA SER A 47 -16.98 -0.32 -15.77
C SER A 47 -17.54 0.96 -16.37
N SER A 48 -16.68 1.71 -17.03
CA SER A 48 -17.10 2.95 -17.68
C SER A 48 -17.71 2.69 -19.05
N GLU A 49 -17.15 1.81 -19.88
CA GLU A 49 -17.45 1.71 -21.33
C GLU A 49 -17.40 3.09 -22.04
N ALA A 50 -16.57 4.00 -21.52
CA ALA A 50 -16.50 5.36 -22.03
C ALA A 50 -15.86 5.39 -23.43
N LYS A 51 -16.55 5.96 -24.42
CA LYS A 51 -16.01 6.24 -25.76
C LYS A 51 -15.18 7.52 -25.84
N SER A 52 -15.30 8.37 -24.82
CA SER A 52 -14.56 9.64 -24.70
C SER A 52 -14.03 9.80 -23.28
N VAL A 53 -12.98 10.60 -23.11
CA VAL A 53 -12.39 10.90 -21.79
C VAL A 53 -13.41 11.53 -20.84
N LEU A 54 -14.36 12.30 -21.38
CA LEU A 54 -15.44 12.93 -20.61
C LEU A 54 -16.41 11.92 -19.96
N GLY A 55 -16.34 10.65 -20.37
CA GLY A 55 -17.09 9.55 -19.78
C GLY A 55 -16.46 8.92 -18.54
N VAL A 56 -15.19 9.18 -18.27
CA VAL A 56 -14.48 8.57 -17.14
C VAL A 56 -14.77 9.34 -15.85
N ARG A 57 -14.92 8.62 -14.74
CA ARG A 57 -15.18 9.17 -13.40
C ARG A 57 -14.19 8.64 -12.39
N ALA A 58 -13.93 9.43 -11.34
CA ALA A 58 -13.12 8.97 -10.22
C ALA A 58 -13.86 7.84 -9.47
N PRO A 59 -13.16 6.90 -8.82
CA PRO A 59 -13.79 5.77 -8.12
C PRO A 59 -14.82 6.19 -7.06
N ALA A 60 -14.59 7.32 -6.38
CA ALA A 60 -15.54 7.86 -5.40
C ALA A 60 -16.85 8.32 -6.06
N ASP A 61 -16.77 8.98 -7.22
CA ASP A 61 -17.95 9.42 -7.98
C ASP A 61 -18.76 8.23 -8.49
N VAL A 62 -18.07 7.17 -8.94
CA VAL A 62 -18.71 5.91 -9.33
C VAL A 62 -19.41 5.27 -8.12
N GLY A 63 -18.79 5.27 -6.94
CA GLY A 63 -19.41 4.81 -5.70
C GLY A 63 -20.69 5.58 -5.36
N ASN A 64 -20.66 6.91 -5.46
CA ASN A 64 -21.82 7.77 -5.22
C ASN A 64 -22.94 7.52 -6.24
N LEU A 65 -22.61 7.36 -7.51
CA LEU A 65 -23.57 7.03 -8.56
C LEU A 65 -24.27 5.70 -8.29
N LEU A 66 -23.52 4.66 -7.92
CA LEU A 66 -24.08 3.35 -7.59
C LEU A 66 -24.98 3.39 -6.36
N ALA A 67 -24.68 4.26 -5.38
CA ALA A 67 -25.54 4.48 -4.23
C ALA A 67 -26.92 5.04 -4.65
N VAL A 68 -26.95 6.00 -5.59
CA VAL A 68 -28.21 6.52 -6.17
C VAL A 68 -28.97 5.40 -6.91
N TRP A 69 -28.27 4.43 -7.49
CA TRP A 69 -28.88 3.28 -8.18
C TRP A 69 -29.29 2.14 -7.24
N GLY A 70 -29.19 2.34 -5.93
CA GLY A 70 -29.68 1.40 -4.92
C GLY A 70 -28.65 0.35 -4.48
N LEU A 71 -27.37 0.55 -4.79
CA LEU A 71 -26.29 -0.33 -4.33
C LEU A 71 -25.74 0.17 -2.98
N SER A 72 -25.53 -0.71 -2.01
CA SER A 72 -24.89 -0.32 -0.75
C SER A 72 -23.41 0.03 -0.96
N GLY A 73 -22.85 0.89 -0.10
CA GLY A 73 -21.46 1.33 -0.21
C GLY A 73 -20.46 0.17 -0.24
N GLU A 74 -20.66 -0.83 0.61
CA GLU A 74 -19.83 -2.05 0.62
C GLU A 74 -19.85 -2.79 -0.72
N ARG A 75 -21.04 -2.96 -1.32
CA ARG A 75 -21.20 -3.62 -2.62
C ARG A 75 -20.64 -2.78 -3.76
N ALA A 76 -20.74 -1.45 -3.67
CA ALA A 76 -20.14 -0.53 -4.63
C ALA A 76 -18.61 -0.61 -4.62
N VAL A 77 -18.00 -0.74 -3.44
CA VAL A 77 -16.54 -0.95 -3.32
C VAL A 77 -16.17 -2.34 -3.84
N GLU A 78 -16.91 -3.39 -3.47
CA GLU A 78 -16.67 -4.76 -3.94
C GLU A 78 -16.72 -4.86 -5.48
N ALA A 79 -17.68 -4.18 -6.10
CA ALA A 79 -17.87 -4.16 -7.55
C ALA A 79 -16.76 -3.44 -8.33
N GLN A 80 -16.01 -2.54 -7.66
CA GLN A 80 -14.89 -1.81 -8.25
C GLN A 80 -13.52 -2.44 -7.95
N THR A 81 -13.42 -3.30 -6.93
CA THR A 81 -12.13 -3.77 -6.41
C THR A 81 -12.01 -5.31 -6.45
N ILE A 82 -12.75 -5.98 -5.57
CA ILE A 82 -12.65 -7.43 -5.33
C ILE A 82 -13.17 -8.21 -6.54
N ASN A 83 -14.35 -7.84 -7.05
CA ASN A 83 -15.00 -8.58 -8.14
C ASN A 83 -14.22 -8.49 -9.47
N PRO A 84 -13.76 -7.31 -9.93
CA PRO A 84 -12.93 -7.21 -11.13
C PRO A 84 -11.65 -8.03 -11.00
N ARG A 85 -10.96 -7.95 -9.85
CA ARG A 85 -9.76 -8.77 -9.59
C ARG A 85 -10.06 -10.26 -9.66
N ALA A 86 -11.15 -10.71 -9.04
CA ALA A 86 -11.55 -12.10 -9.06
C ALA A 86 -11.81 -12.62 -10.48
N VAL A 87 -12.41 -11.80 -11.35
CA VAL A 87 -12.60 -12.12 -12.77
C VAL A 87 -11.25 -12.30 -13.46
N VAL A 88 -10.34 -11.32 -13.35
CA VAL A 88 -9.02 -11.38 -14.01
C VAL A 88 -8.20 -12.59 -13.54
N VAL A 89 -8.16 -12.84 -12.24
CA VAL A 89 -7.44 -14.00 -11.68
C VAL A 89 -8.05 -15.30 -12.15
N ASN A 90 -9.37 -15.45 -12.09
CA ASN A 90 -10.05 -16.68 -12.53
C ASN A 90 -9.81 -16.96 -14.02
N GLU A 91 -9.92 -15.95 -14.88
CA GLU A 91 -9.66 -16.10 -16.31
C GLU A 91 -8.18 -16.37 -16.62
N THR A 92 -7.26 -15.81 -15.85
CA THR A 92 -5.83 -16.13 -15.97
C THR A 92 -5.59 -17.61 -15.67
N ILE A 93 -6.12 -18.11 -14.54
CA ILE A 93 -5.99 -19.52 -14.14
C ILE A 93 -6.56 -20.47 -15.20
N LYS A 94 -7.70 -20.13 -15.81
CA LYS A 94 -8.30 -20.94 -16.89
C LYS A 94 -7.44 -20.99 -18.15
N ARG A 95 -6.69 -19.92 -18.44
CA ARG A 95 -5.87 -19.81 -19.65
C ARG A 95 -4.47 -20.40 -19.49
N THR A 96 -3.86 -20.25 -18.33
CA THR A 96 -2.47 -20.66 -18.08
C THR A 96 -2.36 -21.94 -17.26
N GLY A 97 -3.41 -22.32 -16.54
CA GLY A 97 -3.41 -23.50 -15.71
C GLY A 97 -3.92 -24.76 -16.43
N PHE A 98 -3.46 -25.92 -15.98
CA PHE A 98 -3.94 -27.23 -16.42
C PHE A 98 -4.41 -28.03 -15.20
N ARG A 99 -5.71 -28.39 -15.17
CA ARG A 99 -6.32 -29.22 -14.10
C ARG A 99 -6.00 -28.72 -12.67
N GLY A 100 -5.91 -27.41 -12.49
CA GLY A 100 -5.62 -26.78 -11.18
C GLY A 100 -4.13 -26.52 -10.90
N VAL A 101 -3.23 -26.93 -11.79
CA VAL A 101 -1.80 -26.61 -11.72
C VAL A 101 -1.54 -25.32 -12.49
N ILE A 102 -0.80 -24.37 -11.91
CA ILE A 102 -0.41 -23.10 -12.54
C ILE A 102 1.10 -23.00 -12.48
N ASP A 103 1.74 -22.69 -13.61
CA ASP A 103 3.17 -22.38 -13.64
C ASP A 103 3.40 -20.93 -13.17
N VAL A 104 4.28 -20.76 -12.19
CA VAL A 104 4.61 -19.45 -11.60
C VAL A 104 6.05 -19.13 -11.95
N VAL A 105 6.21 -18.26 -12.95
CA VAL A 105 7.52 -17.70 -13.30
C VAL A 105 7.86 -16.57 -12.31
N ASP A 106 8.75 -16.83 -11.34
CA ASP A 106 9.30 -15.76 -10.50
C ASP A 106 10.25 -14.92 -11.36
N GLY A 107 9.88 -13.68 -11.64
CA GLY A 107 10.61 -12.74 -12.52
C GLY A 107 11.95 -12.25 -11.96
N GLY A 108 12.59 -13.02 -11.08
CA GLY A 108 13.88 -12.69 -10.48
C GLY A 108 13.79 -11.46 -9.60
N ARG A 109 13.09 -11.55 -8.47
CA ARG A 109 13.31 -10.57 -7.40
C ARG A 109 14.78 -10.68 -6.98
N LYS A 110 15.56 -9.63 -7.24
CA LYS A 110 16.90 -9.49 -6.66
C LYS A 110 16.70 -9.58 -5.15
N ALA A 111 17.27 -10.61 -4.52
CA ALA A 111 17.19 -10.77 -3.08
C ALA A 111 17.60 -9.43 -2.47
N ALA A 112 16.74 -8.85 -1.63
CA ALA A 112 17.14 -7.70 -0.84
C ALA A 112 18.41 -8.13 -0.11
N GLU A 113 19.55 -7.53 -0.47
CA GLU A 113 20.82 -7.79 0.18
C GLU A 113 20.59 -7.55 1.66
N SER A 114 20.49 -8.63 2.42
CA SER A 114 20.56 -8.55 3.87
C SER A 114 21.89 -7.87 4.17
N GLU A 115 21.85 -6.69 4.80
CA GLU A 115 23.03 -5.97 5.30
C GLU A 115 23.74 -6.80 6.39
N LYS A 116 24.37 -7.91 6.02
CA LYS A 116 25.21 -8.75 6.88
C LYS A 116 26.25 -9.49 6.06
N ALA A 117 27.17 -8.74 5.44
CA ALA A 117 28.48 -9.27 5.06
C ALA A 117 29.45 -8.11 4.85
N SER A 118 29.82 -7.41 5.92
CA SER A 118 31.13 -6.77 5.96
C SER A 118 31.93 -7.46 7.05
N LYS A 119 33.13 -7.91 6.66
CA LYS A 119 34.17 -8.60 7.42
C LYS A 119 34.10 -10.13 7.39
N GLU A 120 34.59 -10.71 6.30
CA GLU A 120 35.46 -11.89 6.32
C GLU A 120 36.10 -12.08 4.93
N ALA A 121 37.10 -11.26 4.64
CA ALA A 121 38.02 -11.50 3.54
C ALA A 121 39.35 -10.81 3.86
N ALA A 122 40.11 -11.39 4.79
CA ALA A 122 41.57 -11.25 4.85
C ALA A 122 42.11 -12.04 6.05
N ASN A 123 42.40 -13.33 5.86
CA ASN A 123 43.69 -13.85 6.31
C ASN A 123 44.02 -15.20 5.66
N GLY A 124 45.22 -15.30 5.06
CA GLY A 124 45.77 -16.57 4.65
C GLY A 124 46.69 -16.57 3.44
N GLN A 125 47.75 -15.77 3.41
CA GLN A 125 49.11 -16.30 3.15
C GLN A 125 50.22 -15.26 3.38
N VAL A 126 51.24 -15.77 4.06
CA VAL A 126 52.42 -15.10 4.63
C VAL A 126 53.51 -14.95 3.56
N ASN A 127 54.12 -13.77 3.43
CA ASN A 127 55.59 -13.65 3.48
C ASN A 127 56.10 -12.20 3.53
N GLY A 128 57.00 -11.93 4.49
CA GLY A 128 58.17 -11.06 4.24
C GLY A 128 58.21 -9.66 4.85
N LYS A 129 58.96 -9.57 5.97
CA LYS A 129 59.88 -8.47 6.36
C LYS A 129 59.35 -7.15 6.99
N ARG A 130 59.56 -7.12 8.32
CA ARG A 130 60.30 -6.13 9.16
C ARG A 130 59.68 -4.78 9.57
N LYS A 131 59.73 -4.59 10.91
CA LYS A 131 59.87 -3.35 11.74
C LYS A 131 58.67 -2.38 11.69
N ASN A 132 58.19 -1.78 12.77
CA ASN A 132 58.80 -1.40 14.05
C ASN A 132 57.72 -1.26 15.15
N GLU A 133 58.19 -1.25 16.39
CA GLU A 133 57.50 -1.21 17.69
C GLU A 133 56.56 0.00 17.89
N GLN A 134 55.36 -0.22 18.45
CA GLN A 134 54.97 0.24 19.80
C GLN A 134 53.50 -0.13 20.12
N ALA A 135 53.32 -0.74 21.30
CA ALA A 135 52.05 -0.99 21.98
C ALA A 135 51.45 0.35 22.47
N GLU A 136 50.13 0.58 22.44
CA GLU A 136 49.08 0.27 23.43
C GLU A 136 47.86 1.10 22.93
N GLU A 137 46.58 0.81 23.09
CA GLU A 137 45.79 -0.03 23.98
C GLU A 137 44.41 -0.20 23.30
N ALA A 138 43.83 -1.40 23.36
CA ALA A 138 42.55 -1.71 22.75
C ALA A 138 41.38 -1.33 23.68
N VAL A 139 40.53 -0.39 23.26
CA VAL A 139 39.21 -0.18 23.87
C VAL A 139 38.19 -1.09 23.15
N PRO A 140 37.51 -2.02 23.84
CA PRO A 140 36.56 -2.93 23.18
C PRO A 140 35.37 -2.16 22.60
N ALA A 141 35.08 -2.43 21.32
CA ALA A 141 33.96 -1.90 20.58
C ALA A 141 32.62 -2.13 21.32
N MET A 142 32.04 -1.07 21.86
CA MET A 142 30.77 -1.10 22.57
C MET A 142 29.62 -1.42 21.60
N SER A 143 28.80 -2.41 21.97
CA SER A 143 27.57 -2.77 21.26
C SER A 143 26.71 -1.53 20.94
N LYS A 144 26.16 -1.47 19.72
CA LYS A 144 25.32 -0.36 19.20
C LYS A 144 24.23 0.10 20.19
N ARG A 145 23.77 -0.80 21.05
CA ARG A 145 22.78 -0.50 22.11
C ARG A 145 23.34 0.37 23.25
N LYS A 146 24.59 0.12 23.68
CA LYS A 146 25.25 0.90 24.75
C LYS A 146 25.64 2.29 24.25
N ALA A 147 26.10 2.41 23.00
CA ALA A 147 26.40 3.70 22.38
C ALA A 147 25.17 4.61 22.27
N LYS A 148 24.00 4.04 21.90
CA LYS A 148 22.73 4.80 21.85
C LYS A 148 22.26 5.27 23.23
N LYS A 149 22.46 4.45 24.27
CA LYS A 149 22.10 4.81 25.65
C LYS A 149 22.96 5.96 26.18
N LEU A 150 24.28 5.86 26.03
CA LEU A 150 25.21 6.91 26.45
C LEU A 150 24.98 8.24 25.70
N LYS A 151 24.65 8.18 24.41
CA LYS A 151 24.32 9.38 23.63
C LYS A 151 23.02 10.05 24.10
N LEU A 152 22.02 9.26 24.50
CA LEU A 152 20.77 9.79 25.06
C LEU A 152 20.98 10.41 26.44
N GLU A 153 21.81 9.79 27.28
CA GLU A 153 22.15 10.32 28.61
C GLU A 153 22.99 11.60 28.51
N ALA A 154 23.94 11.68 27.57
CA ALA A 154 24.70 12.90 27.30
C ALA A 154 23.80 14.05 26.78
N LEU A 155 22.81 13.74 25.93
CA LEU A 155 21.82 14.72 25.47
C LEU A 155 20.93 15.22 26.61
N LYS A 156 20.50 14.33 27.52
CA LYS A 156 19.73 14.73 28.71
C LYS A 156 20.55 15.61 29.66
N ALA A 157 21.80 15.25 29.93
CA ALA A 157 22.70 16.07 30.75
C ALA A 157 22.95 17.45 30.13
N SER A 158 23.04 17.56 28.80
CA SER A 158 23.17 18.86 28.12
C SER A 158 21.89 19.72 28.17
N GLN A 159 20.71 19.09 28.25
CA GLN A 159 19.43 19.79 28.41
C GLN A 159 19.20 20.26 29.85
N GLU A 160 19.71 19.53 30.84
CA GLU A 160 19.66 19.95 32.25
C GLU A 160 20.67 21.06 32.57
N ALA A 161 21.80 21.12 31.86
CA ALA A 161 22.78 22.20 32.01
C ALA A 161 22.32 23.55 31.41
N THR A 162 21.34 23.55 30.51
CA THR A 162 20.85 24.76 29.81
C THR A 162 19.61 25.40 30.47
N SER A 163 19.01 24.77 31.47
CA SER A 163 17.86 25.31 32.23
C SER A 163 18.25 26.00 33.55
N GLY A 164 19.55 26.09 33.86
CA GLY A 164 20.07 26.48 35.18
C GLY A 164 20.61 27.91 35.36
N SER A 165 20.26 28.90 34.52
CA SER A 165 20.67 30.29 34.79
C SER A 165 19.64 31.34 34.36
N ALA A 166 18.63 31.57 35.18
CA ALA A 166 17.95 32.87 35.26
C ALA A 166 17.25 33.00 36.62
N THR A 167 17.86 33.75 37.54
CA THR A 167 17.18 34.25 38.74
C THR A 167 17.11 35.78 38.64
N PRO A 168 15.96 36.42 38.96
CA PRO A 168 15.65 37.78 38.54
C PRO A 168 16.09 38.83 39.57
N THR A 169 16.61 39.97 39.12
CA THR A 169 16.66 41.20 39.93
C THR A 169 15.42 42.03 39.65
N LYS A 170 14.63 42.20 40.71
CA LYS A 170 13.41 42.99 40.77
C LYS A 170 13.81 44.36 41.32
N ASP A 171 13.69 45.42 40.52
CA ASP A 171 13.75 46.79 41.03
C ASP A 171 12.56 47.61 40.53
N SER A 172 12.02 48.35 41.49
CA SER A 172 10.84 49.22 41.50
C SER A 172 11.12 50.62 40.96
N ALA A 173 10.11 51.25 40.35
CA ALA A 173 9.69 52.66 40.51
C ALA A 173 8.58 52.94 39.46
N ALA A 174 7.33 53.19 39.83
CA ALA A 174 6.80 54.48 40.30
C ALA A 174 6.89 55.60 39.25
N SER A 175 5.80 55.79 38.49
CA SER A 175 4.93 56.99 38.47
C SER A 175 3.98 56.96 37.28
#